data_AF-A0A1M5WHE5-F1
#
_entry.id   AF-A0A1M5WHE5-F1
#
_cell.length_a   1.000
_cell.length_b   1.000
_cell.length_c   1.000
_cell.angle_alpha   90.00
_cell.angle_beta   90.00
_cell.angle_gamma   90.00
#
_symmetry.space_group_name_H-M   'P 1'
#
loop_
_entity.id
_entity.type
_entity.pdbx_description
1 polymer ?
#
loop_
_entity_poly.entity_id
_entity_poly.type
_entity_poly.pdbx_seq_one_letter_code
_entity_poly.pdbx_strand_id
1 'polypeptide(L)'
;MQDKSDRYYFTETMKLKDGEIFISKFDLNKENGVIELPIKPTLIISTPLYIDGDFKGIVIVNYLAQNLINDFSSITLGFIGNMDLLNKDSY
;
A
#
# COMPACT_ATOMS: atom_id res chain seq x y z
N MET A 1 -4.95 15.52 -13.90
CA MET A 1 -4.98 14.45 -12.89
C MET A 1 -5.57 13.23 -13.58
N GLN A 2 -4.86 12.11 -13.61
CA GLN A 2 -5.34 10.89 -14.26
C GLN A 2 -6.43 10.24 -13.41
N ASP A 3 -7.41 9.61 -14.06
CA ASP A 3 -8.35 8.71 -13.41
C ASP A 3 -7.57 7.53 -12.79
N LYS A 4 -7.83 7.24 -11.52
CA LYS A 4 -7.18 6.16 -10.77
C LYS A 4 -8.16 5.07 -10.34
N SER A 5 -9.40 5.11 -10.85
CA SER A 5 -10.45 4.15 -10.53
C SER A 5 -10.07 2.73 -10.93
N ASP A 6 -9.24 2.57 -11.98
CA ASP A 6 -8.75 1.27 -12.46
C ASP A 6 -7.57 0.70 -11.65
N ARG A 7 -7.08 1.43 -10.63
CA ARG A 7 -5.97 0.93 -9.82
C ARG A 7 -6.46 -0.18 -8.90
N TYR A 8 -5.67 -1.25 -8.78
CA TYR A 8 -6.05 -2.43 -8.01
C TYR A 8 -6.49 -2.10 -6.58
N TYR A 9 -5.85 -1.13 -5.90
CA TYR A 9 -6.23 -0.75 -4.54
C TYR A 9 -7.65 -0.16 -4.49
N PHE A 10 -8.08 0.55 -5.54
CA PHE A 10 -9.44 1.08 -5.64
C PHE A 10 -10.42 -0.07 -5.80
N THR A 11 -10.18 -0.96 -6.77
CA THR A 11 -11.07 -2.10 -7.05
C THR A 11 -11.14 -3.08 -5.88
N GLU A 12 -10.04 -3.32 -5.16
CA GLU A 12 -10.05 -4.17 -3.96
C GLU A 12 -10.79 -3.50 -2.80
N THR A 13 -10.62 -2.19 -2.60
CA THR A 13 -11.35 -1.45 -1.53
C THR A 13 -12.86 -1.46 -1.78
N MET A 14 -13.30 -1.36 -3.04
CA MET A 14 -14.73 -1.39 -3.38
C MET A 14 -15.41 -2.74 -3.10
N LYS A 15 -14.64 -3.82 -2.93
CA LYS A 15 -15.18 -5.15 -2.57
C LYS A 15 -15.39 -5.32 -1.07
N LEU A 16 -14.88 -4.38 -0.27
CA LEU A 16 -14.95 -4.43 1.19
C LEU A 16 -16.32 -4.01 1.70
N LYS A 17 -16.67 -4.51 2.87
CA LYS A 17 -17.81 -4.02 3.66
C LYS A 17 -17.42 -2.76 4.43
N ASP A 18 -18.44 -2.06 4.92
CA ASP A 18 -18.25 -0.91 5.80
C ASP A 18 -17.38 -1.29 7.02
N GLY A 19 -16.37 -0.48 7.29
CA GLY A 19 -15.39 -0.70 8.37
C GLY A 19 -14.28 -1.73 8.08
N GLU A 20 -14.31 -2.46 6.96
CA GLU A 20 -13.20 -3.33 6.56
C GLU A 20 -12.05 -2.51 5.96
N ILE A 21 -10.82 -3.00 6.12
CA ILE A 21 -9.60 -2.30 5.71
C ILE A 21 -8.82 -3.14 4.71
N PHE A 22 -8.46 -2.52 3.58
CA PHE A 22 -7.51 -3.02 2.62
C PHE A 22 -6.13 -2.48 2.95
N ILE A 23 -5.11 -3.34 2.89
CA ILE A 23 -3.70 -2.95 2.97
C ILE A 23 -3.01 -3.52 1.74
N SER A 24 -2.39 -2.66 0.95
CA SER A 24 -1.65 -3.10 -0.23
C SER A 24 -0.40 -3.90 0.13
N LYS A 25 0.08 -4.69 -0.83
CA LYS A 25 1.47 -5.14 -0.86
C LYS A 25 2.42 -3.95 -0.97
N PHE A 26 3.70 -4.13 -0.64
CA PHE A 26 4.73 -3.18 -1.02
C PHE A 26 4.79 -3.12 -2.56
N ASP A 27 4.55 -1.94 -3.12
CA ASP A 27 4.66 -1.69 -4.55
C ASP A 27 5.42 -0.38 -4.80
N LEU A 28 5.98 -0.27 -6.00
CA LEU A 28 6.63 0.94 -6.49
C LEU A 28 5.60 1.77 -7.26
N ASN A 29 5.51 3.06 -6.92
CA ASN A 29 4.68 3.98 -7.68
C ASN A 29 5.15 4.03 -9.14
N LYS A 30 4.17 3.94 -10.06
CA LYS A 30 4.40 4.10 -11.50
C LYS A 30 3.53 5.23 -12.05
N GLU A 31 4.16 6.20 -12.70
CA GLU A 31 3.51 7.28 -13.43
C GLU A 31 3.77 7.08 -14.94
N ASN A 32 2.71 7.04 -15.75
CA ASN A 32 2.79 6.70 -17.19
C ASN A 32 3.52 5.38 -17.49
N GLY A 33 3.41 4.40 -16.58
CA GLY A 33 4.08 3.10 -16.72
C GLY A 33 5.56 3.10 -16.31
N VAL A 34 6.13 4.24 -15.95
CA VAL A 34 7.52 4.39 -15.50
C VAL A 34 7.57 4.45 -13.98
N ILE A 35 8.48 3.70 -13.37
CA ILE A 35 8.72 3.75 -11.92
C ILE A 35 9.13 5.17 -11.52
N GLU A 36 8.45 5.74 -10.52
CA GLU A 36 8.77 7.04 -9.97
C GLU A 36 10.17 7.00 -9.32
N LEU A 37 10.99 8.00 -9.65
CA LEU A 37 12.30 8.22 -9.03
C LEU A 37 12.29 9.53 -8.22
N PRO A 38 12.95 9.58 -7.05
CA PRO A 38 13.58 8.45 -6.35
C PRO A 38 12.53 7.40 -5.92
N ILE A 39 12.96 6.14 -5.80
CA ILE A 39 12.09 5.03 -5.38
C ILE A 39 11.45 5.38 -4.02
N LYS A 40 10.11 5.41 -3.99
CA LYS A 40 9.31 5.63 -2.79
C LYS A 40 8.42 4.42 -2.52
N PRO A 41 8.91 3.42 -1.77
CA PRO A 41 8.07 2.29 -1.40
C PRO A 41 6.89 2.83 -0.58
N THR A 42 5.68 2.52 -1.03
CA THR A 42 4.45 3.05 -0.43
C THR A 42 3.52 1.89 -0.08
N LEU A 43 2.93 1.94 1.12
CA LEU A 43 1.80 1.11 1.49
C LEU A 43 0.52 1.95 1.39
N ILE A 44 -0.47 1.41 0.70
CA ILE A 44 -1.79 2.02 0.58
C ILE A 44 -2.71 1.31 1.56
N ILE A 45 -3.25 2.07 2.50
CA ILE A 45 -4.26 1.61 3.43
C ILE A 45 -5.56 2.30 3.06
N SER A 46 -6.62 1.54 2.82
CA SER A 46 -7.87 2.10 2.34
C SER A 46 -9.10 1.38 2.87
N THR A 47 -10.20 2.11 2.97
CA THR A 47 -11.49 1.61 3.45
C THR A 47 -12.62 2.34 2.73
N PRO A 48 -13.72 1.66 2.38
CA PRO A 48 -14.89 2.33 1.83
C PRO A 48 -15.61 3.14 2.92
N LEU A 49 -16.08 4.34 2.56
CA LEU A 49 -16.85 5.22 3.43
C LEU A 49 -18.32 5.10 3.10
N TYR A 50 -19.11 4.69 4.09
CA TYR A 50 -20.56 4.71 4.03
C TYR A 50 -21.13 5.76 4.98
N ILE A 51 -22.18 6.46 4.56
CA ILE A 51 -22.98 7.35 5.41
C ILE A 51 -24.44 6.95 5.23
N ASP A 52 -25.09 6.59 6.33
CA ASP A 52 -26.48 6.09 6.35
C ASP A 52 -26.73 4.88 5.43
N GLY A 53 -25.70 4.04 5.26
CA GLY A 53 -25.75 2.85 4.37
C GLY A 53 -25.44 3.14 2.91
N ASP A 54 -25.29 4.41 2.52
CA ASP A 54 -24.91 4.78 1.16
C ASP A 54 -23.40 4.92 1.03
N PHE A 55 -22.83 4.34 -0.03
CA PHE A 55 -21.44 4.56 -0.40
C PHE A 55 -21.20 6.03 -0.75
N LYS A 56 -20.21 6.66 -0.10
CA LYS A 56 -19.81 8.06 -0.34
C LYS A 56 -18.41 8.21 -0.93
N GLY A 57 -17.62 7.14 -0.95
CA GLY A 57 -16.27 7.16 -1.51
C GLY A 57 -15.35 6.20 -0.79
N ILE A 58 -14.05 6.40 -0.98
CA ILE A 58 -13.01 5.64 -0.27
C ILE A 58 -12.08 6.60 0.45
N VAL A 59 -11.66 6.22 1.65
CA VAL A 59 -10.59 6.89 2.38
C VAL A 59 -9.30 6.15 2.08
N ILE A 60 -8.25 6.88 1.72
CA ILE A 60 -6.93 6.32 1.41
C ILE A 60 -5.86 7.04 2.23
N VAL A 61 -5.00 6.26 2.85
CA VAL A 61 -3.74 6.70 3.47
C VAL A 61 -2.58 6.11 2.69
N ASN A 62 -1.69 6.99 2.22
CA ASN A 62 -0.41 6.59 1.63
C ASN A 62 0.66 6.66 2.72
N TYR A 63 1.23 5.51 3.08
CA TYR A 63 2.28 5.41 4.08
C TYR A 63 3.63 5.20 3.39
N LEU A 64 4.62 6.05 3.71
CA LEU A 64 5.99 5.89 3.22
C LEU A 64 6.66 4.71 3.95
N ALA A 65 6.72 3.57 3.27
CA ALA A 65 7.27 2.33 3.79
C ALA A 65 8.78 2.39 4.07
N GLN A 66 9.48 3.41 3.57
CA GLN A 66 10.91 3.60 3.86
C GLN A 66 11.19 3.64 5.37
N ASN A 67 10.26 4.17 6.16
CA ASN A 67 10.39 4.20 7.63
C ASN A 67 10.42 2.78 8.20
N LEU A 68 9.45 1.92 7.82
CA LEU A 68 9.44 0.50 8.21
C LEU A 68 10.70 -0.24 7.76
N ILE A 69 11.18 0.02 6.54
CA ILE A 69 12.40 -0.61 6.00
C ILE A 69 13.63 -0.19 6.81
N ASN A 70 13.73 1.08 7.20
CA ASN A 70 14.84 1.60 8.00
C ASN A 70 14.84 1.00 9.41
N ASP A 71 13.66 0.90 10.03
CA ASP A 71 13.50 0.30 11.36
C ASP A 71 13.87 -1.19 11.33
N PHE A 72 13.38 -1.91 10.31
CA PHE A 72 13.73 -3.31 10.08
C PHE A 72 15.24 -3.49 9.91
N SER A 73 15.87 -2.70 9.03
CA SER A 73 17.31 -2.75 8.78
C SER A 73 18.13 -2.49 10.05
N SER A 74 17.65 -1.58 10.91
CA SER A 74 18.31 -1.25 12.18
C SER A 74 18.32 -2.43 13.15
N ILE A 75 17.24 -3.23 13.18
CA ILE A 75 17.13 -4.43 14.01
C ILE A 75 18.02 -5.55 13.47
N THR A 76 18.16 -5.68 12.14
CA THR A 76 18.91 -6.78 11.51
C THR A 76 20.42 -6.59 11.56
N LEU A 77 20.94 -5.38 11.79
CA LEU A 77 22.37 -5.08 11.87
C LEU A 77 23.15 -5.92 12.90
N GLY A 78 22.47 -6.47 13.91
CA GLY A 78 23.07 -7.34 14.93
C GLY A 78 22.97 -8.85 14.66
N PHE A 79 22.36 -9.27 13.56
CA PHE A 79 22.10 -10.68 13.25
C PHE A 79 23.15 -11.24 12.28
N ILE A 80 23.70 -12.43 12.57
CA ILE A 80 24.54 -13.16 11.62
C ILE A 80 23.61 -13.91 10.64
N GLY A 81 23.26 -13.26 9.53
CA GLY A 81 22.40 -13.80 8.46
C GLY A 81 21.80 -12.70 7.57
N ASN A 82 21.21 -13.09 6.43
CA ASN A 82 20.43 -12.17 5.59
C ASN A 82 18.96 -12.23 6.02
N MET A 83 18.31 -11.07 6.19
CA MET A 83 16.87 -10.98 6.40
C MET A 83 16.26 -10.09 5.32
N ASP A 84 15.30 -10.65 4.59
CA ASP A 84 14.61 -9.98 3.49
C ASP A 84 13.13 -9.76 3.82
N LEU A 85 12.57 -8.64 3.36
CA LEU A 85 11.15 -8.35 3.42
C LEU A 85 10.49 -8.76 2.10
N LEU A 86 9.54 -9.68 2.18
CA LEU A 86 8.83 -10.22 1.02
C LEU A 86 7.32 -10.00 1.16
N ASN A 87 6.68 -9.69 0.04
CA ASN A 87 5.22 -9.74 -0.05
C ASN A 87 4.77 -11.21 0.04
N LYS A 88 3.65 -11.46 0.72
CA LYS A 88 3.13 -12.82 1.01
C LYS A 88 3.02 -13.73 -0.22
N ASP A 89 2.73 -13.18 -1.40
CA ASP A 89 2.49 -13.96 -2.62
C ASP A 89 3.63 -13.80 -3.66
N SER A 90 4.82 -13.36 -3.24
CA SER A 90 5.98 -13.19 -4.12
C SER A 90 7.02 -14.28 -3.82
N TYR A 91 6.98 -15.35 -4.62
CA TYR A 91 8.05 -16.35 -4.81
C TYR A 91 8.19 -16.61 -6.31
#